data_AF-A0A7J4LD90-F1
#
_entry.id   AF-A0A7J4LD90-F1
#
_cell.length_a   1.000
_cell.length_b   1.000
_cell.length_c   1.000
_cell.angle_alpha   90.00
_cell.angle_beta   90.00
_cell.angle_gamma   90.00
#
_symmetry.space_group_name_H-M   'P 1'
#
loop_
_entity.id
_entity.type
_entity.pdbx_description
1 polymer ?
#
loop_
_entity_poly.entity_id
_entity_poly.type
_entity_poly.pdbx_seq_one_letter_code
_entity_poly.pdbx_strand_id
1 'polypeptide(L)'
;MSEAGDFDPGPWKGYDFGKARKVYDVHVGRSYDSALKSNKSLEDVLPKNISTSSTTPLVIISDVTGSMGEWPAVIFSKLPYLELEGQEYLGKDMEISFAAVGDAYSDNYPLQVRPFTKGTELADRLKELVIEGGGGGQIMESYDLAAMYYSRNVSMPNAVSPILIFIGDEGLYDFVDKDQAKDICGQNIEGRLSSNQMLSELQNKYSVYLVRKPYNVSSGDSMSSEDKKVYAQWEGLLGADHICNLPEAGRVVDVIFGILAKETGRVDYFKGELEGRQKPNQVKTVYKSLHDVHLLPDKIKGKDAGKSVMQRDGNEELSKSLI
;
A
#
# COMPACT_ATOMS: atom_id res chain seq x y z
N MET A 1 15.54 15.21 -14.97
CA MET A 1 16.74 14.65 -14.34
C MET A 1 16.41 13.20 -14.07
N SER A 2 17.24 12.31 -14.61
CA SER A 2 17.14 10.87 -14.36
C SER A 2 17.22 10.62 -12.85
N GLU A 3 16.52 9.61 -12.36
CA GLU A 3 16.54 9.15 -10.95
C GLU A 3 17.92 8.59 -10.53
N ALA A 4 19.00 8.98 -11.21
CA ALA A 4 20.30 8.33 -11.21
C ALA A 4 21.48 9.31 -11.05
N GLY A 5 21.24 10.56 -10.63
CA GLY A 5 22.32 11.54 -10.45
C GLY A 5 23.29 11.16 -9.32
N ASP A 6 22.74 10.75 -8.17
CA ASP A 6 23.50 10.54 -6.93
C ASP A 6 23.16 9.22 -6.20
N PHE A 7 22.48 8.29 -6.88
CA PHE A 7 22.13 6.99 -6.31
C PHE A 7 23.34 6.05 -6.35
N ASP A 8 23.88 5.66 -5.19
CA ASP A 8 24.78 4.49 -5.12
C ASP A 8 23.92 3.23 -5.28
N PRO A 9 24.02 2.52 -6.41
CA PRO A 9 23.15 1.39 -6.66
C PRO A 9 23.48 0.17 -5.79
N GLY A 10 24.58 0.17 -5.01
CA GLY A 10 24.95 -0.94 -4.15
C GLY A 10 24.93 -2.29 -4.88
N PRO A 11 24.14 -3.30 -4.42
CA PRO A 11 24.02 -4.59 -5.07
C PRO A 11 23.36 -4.53 -6.46
N TRP A 12 22.68 -3.42 -6.79
CA TRP A 12 22.02 -3.17 -8.07
C TRP A 12 22.92 -2.49 -9.11
N LYS A 13 24.24 -2.48 -8.90
CA LYS A 13 25.19 -1.84 -9.82
C LYS A 13 25.00 -2.34 -11.27
N GLY A 14 24.72 -1.40 -12.18
CA GLY A 14 24.44 -1.69 -13.59
C GLY A 14 22.96 -1.84 -13.95
N TYR A 15 22.05 -1.68 -12.98
CA TYR A 15 20.61 -1.62 -13.24
C TYR A 15 20.23 -0.31 -13.95
N ASP A 16 19.55 -0.41 -15.09
CA ASP A 16 19.07 0.72 -15.87
C ASP A 16 17.55 0.82 -15.73
N PHE A 17 17.07 1.88 -15.06
CA PHE A 17 15.65 2.13 -14.81
C PHE A 17 14.83 2.26 -16.10
N GLY A 18 15.36 2.92 -17.12
CA GLY A 18 14.68 3.10 -18.40
C GLY A 18 14.60 1.79 -19.17
N LYS A 19 15.65 0.97 -19.10
CA LYS A 19 15.65 -0.40 -19.64
C LYS A 19 14.69 -1.30 -18.85
N ALA A 20 14.68 -1.23 -17.53
CA ALA A 20 13.79 -2.01 -16.67
C ALA A 20 12.32 -1.71 -16.96
N ARG A 21 11.97 -0.42 -17.12
CA ARG A 21 10.63 0.00 -17.54
C ARG A 21 10.25 -0.59 -18.90
N LYS A 22 11.11 -0.47 -19.91
CA LYS A 22 10.87 -1.05 -21.24
C LYS A 22 10.75 -2.58 -21.20
N VAL A 23 11.58 -3.24 -20.40
CA VAL A 23 11.52 -4.71 -20.21
C VAL A 23 10.20 -5.10 -19.54
N TYR A 24 9.74 -4.31 -18.57
CA TYR A 24 8.45 -4.55 -17.95
C TYR A 24 7.29 -4.29 -18.89
N ASP A 25 7.29 -3.21 -19.68
CA ASP A 25 6.23 -2.96 -20.67
C ASP A 25 6.13 -4.12 -21.69
N VAL A 26 7.28 -4.68 -22.09
CA VAL A 26 7.33 -5.89 -22.92
C VAL A 26 6.86 -7.14 -22.17
N HIS A 27 7.17 -7.26 -20.87
CA HIS A 27 6.70 -8.33 -20.01
C HIS A 27 5.18 -8.28 -19.86
N VAL A 28 4.59 -7.13 -19.51
CA VAL A 28 3.14 -6.90 -19.42
C VAL A 28 2.43 -7.40 -20.67
N GLY A 29 2.85 -6.93 -21.84
CA GLY A 29 2.22 -7.31 -23.11
C GLY A 29 2.37 -8.79 -23.50
N ARG A 30 3.16 -9.58 -22.76
CA ARG A 30 3.39 -11.01 -23.01
C ARG A 30 3.11 -11.90 -21.81
N SER A 31 2.84 -11.32 -20.64
CA SER A 31 2.89 -12.05 -19.36
C SER A 31 1.75 -13.05 -19.29
N TYR A 32 0.54 -12.62 -19.65
CA TYR A 32 -0.62 -13.50 -19.74
C TYR A 32 -0.47 -14.59 -20.80
N ASP A 33 -0.06 -14.25 -22.03
CA ASP A 33 0.21 -15.24 -23.08
C ASP A 33 1.29 -16.25 -22.67
N SER A 34 2.31 -15.79 -21.94
CA SER A 34 3.37 -16.65 -21.40
C SER A 34 2.82 -17.59 -20.34
N ALA A 35 1.96 -17.08 -19.44
CA ALA A 35 1.32 -17.86 -18.40
C ALA A 35 0.45 -18.99 -19.00
N LEU A 36 -0.40 -18.65 -19.98
CA LEU A 36 -1.22 -19.61 -20.73
C LEU A 36 -0.37 -20.68 -21.43
N LYS A 37 0.71 -20.27 -22.12
CA LYS A 37 1.64 -21.21 -22.78
C LYS A 37 2.34 -22.14 -21.80
N SER A 38 2.60 -21.67 -20.59
CA SER A 38 3.20 -22.47 -19.52
C SER A 38 2.20 -23.29 -18.71
N ASN A 39 0.89 -23.22 -19.02
CA ASN A 39 -0.20 -23.79 -18.21
C ASN A 39 -0.08 -23.41 -16.72
N LYS A 40 0.32 -22.17 -16.44
CA LYS A 40 0.49 -21.68 -15.07
C LYS A 40 -0.87 -21.65 -14.37
N SER A 41 -1.00 -22.35 -13.27
CA SER A 41 -2.22 -22.38 -12.46
C SER A 41 -2.25 -21.23 -11.45
N LEU A 42 -3.41 -20.97 -10.85
CA LEU A 42 -3.53 -20.02 -9.74
C LEU A 42 -2.61 -20.42 -8.56
N GLU A 43 -2.47 -21.71 -8.28
CA GLU A 43 -1.60 -22.22 -7.20
C GLU A 43 -0.12 -21.86 -7.41
N ASP A 44 0.33 -21.68 -8.66
CA ASP A 44 1.71 -21.27 -8.98
C ASP A 44 1.97 -19.78 -8.69
N VAL A 45 0.92 -18.95 -8.71
CA VAL A 45 0.99 -17.51 -8.45
C VAL A 45 0.45 -17.11 -7.07
N LEU A 46 -0.17 -18.04 -6.35
CA LEU A 46 -0.78 -17.82 -5.05
C LEU A 46 -0.41 -18.96 -4.08
N PRO A 47 0.72 -18.85 -3.35
CA PRO A 47 1.08 -19.84 -2.35
C PRO A 47 -0.01 -19.92 -1.27
N LYS A 48 -0.30 -21.12 -0.74
CA LYS A 48 -1.37 -21.30 0.26
C LYS A 48 -1.16 -20.49 1.54
N ASN A 49 0.08 -20.40 1.99
CA ASN A 49 0.49 -19.59 3.13
C ASN A 49 1.89 -19.05 2.87
N ILE A 50 2.22 -17.89 3.44
CA ILE A 50 3.58 -17.37 3.48
C ILE A 50 3.94 -16.95 4.90
N SER A 51 5.23 -16.87 5.20
CA SER A 51 5.72 -16.41 6.49
C SER A 51 7.04 -15.67 6.35
N THR A 52 7.33 -14.79 7.30
CA THR A 52 8.64 -14.15 7.44
C THR A 52 9.02 -14.05 8.92
N SER A 53 10.33 -14.13 9.20
CA SER A 53 10.90 -13.82 10.51
C SER A 53 11.39 -12.37 10.63
N SER A 54 11.23 -11.56 9.58
CA SER A 54 11.57 -10.15 9.55
C SER A 54 10.82 -9.40 10.65
N THR A 55 11.53 -8.47 11.28
CA THR A 55 10.97 -7.53 12.25
C THR A 55 10.27 -6.36 11.59
N THR A 56 10.54 -6.06 10.32
CA THR A 56 9.97 -4.93 9.59
C THR A 56 9.45 -5.33 8.20
N PRO A 57 8.46 -6.24 8.14
CA PRO A 57 7.90 -6.67 6.86
C PRO A 57 7.02 -5.57 6.25
N LEU A 58 7.17 -5.38 4.95
CA LEU A 58 6.41 -4.45 4.13
C LEU A 58 5.62 -5.23 3.07
N VAL A 59 4.33 -4.93 2.94
CA VAL A 59 3.49 -5.50 1.89
C VAL A 59 3.11 -4.39 0.91
N ILE A 60 3.31 -4.65 -0.39
CA ILE A 60 2.87 -3.75 -1.47
C ILE A 60 1.94 -4.52 -2.39
N ILE A 61 0.70 -4.07 -2.47
CA ILE A 61 -0.35 -4.67 -3.29
C ILE A 61 -0.66 -3.69 -4.41
N SER A 62 -0.28 -4.04 -5.63
CA SER A 62 -0.57 -3.24 -6.82
C SER A 62 -1.80 -3.80 -7.51
N ASP A 63 -2.78 -2.95 -7.76
CA ASP A 63 -3.77 -3.18 -8.79
C ASP A 63 -3.06 -3.27 -10.16
N VAL A 64 -3.39 -4.30 -10.94
CA VAL A 64 -2.81 -4.59 -12.26
C VAL A 64 -3.85 -4.64 -13.38
N THR A 65 -5.03 -4.09 -13.13
CA THR A 65 -6.12 -3.95 -14.11
C THR A 65 -5.76 -2.92 -15.17
N GLY A 66 -6.53 -2.89 -16.26
CA GLY A 66 -6.29 -1.99 -17.39
C GLY A 66 -6.41 -0.51 -17.04
N SER A 67 -7.25 -0.14 -16.07
CA SER A 67 -7.47 1.24 -15.61
C SER A 67 -6.20 1.86 -14.99
N MET A 68 -5.36 1.04 -14.38
CA MET A 68 -4.09 1.44 -13.76
C MET A 68 -3.05 1.93 -14.77
N GLY A 69 -3.15 1.53 -16.04
CA GLY A 69 -2.28 2.01 -17.12
C GLY A 69 -0.79 1.81 -16.84
N GLU A 70 -0.01 2.88 -16.79
CA GLU A 70 1.44 2.81 -16.57
C GLU A 70 1.88 2.62 -15.11
N TRP A 71 0.95 2.65 -14.16
CA TRP A 71 1.29 2.64 -12.72
C TRP A 71 2.10 1.41 -12.27
N PRO A 72 1.67 0.17 -12.58
CA PRO A 72 2.45 -1.03 -12.22
C PRO A 72 3.88 -0.98 -12.79
N ALA A 73 4.02 -0.52 -14.03
CA ALA A 73 5.32 -0.40 -14.70
C ALA A 73 6.25 0.59 -14.01
N VAL A 74 5.71 1.74 -13.60
CA VAL A 74 6.49 2.76 -12.91
C VAL A 74 6.95 2.26 -11.53
N ILE A 75 6.08 1.60 -10.77
CA ILE A 75 6.44 1.02 -9.45
C ILE A 75 7.59 0.04 -9.61
N PHE A 76 7.45 -0.91 -10.54
CA PHE A 76 8.45 -1.97 -10.71
C PHE A 76 9.76 -1.48 -11.30
N SER A 77 9.73 -0.47 -12.17
CA SER A 77 10.95 0.15 -12.69
C SER A 77 11.81 0.75 -11.58
N LYS A 78 11.19 1.19 -10.47
CA LYS A 78 11.83 1.83 -9.32
C LYS A 78 12.15 0.88 -8.17
N LEU A 79 11.98 -0.43 -8.38
CA LEU A 79 12.19 -1.42 -7.33
C LEU A 79 13.56 -1.32 -6.62
N PRO A 80 14.70 -1.15 -7.33
CA PRO A 80 16.00 -1.02 -6.65
C PRO A 80 16.03 0.15 -5.67
N TYR A 81 15.41 1.26 -6.06
CA TYR A 81 15.33 2.46 -5.23
C TYR A 81 14.42 2.21 -4.04
N LEU A 82 13.25 1.60 -4.24
CA LEU A 82 12.35 1.17 -3.17
C LEU A 82 13.05 0.27 -2.14
N GLU A 83 13.87 -0.68 -2.58
CA GLU A 83 14.57 -1.58 -1.66
C GLU A 83 15.68 -0.88 -0.87
N LEU A 84 16.56 -0.13 -1.54
CA LEU A 84 17.71 0.51 -0.88
C LEU A 84 17.28 1.64 0.07
N GLU A 85 16.45 2.55 -0.44
CA GLU A 85 15.99 3.69 0.35
C GLU A 85 14.93 3.27 1.38
N GLY A 86 14.16 2.21 1.12
CA GLY A 86 13.25 1.61 2.11
C GLY A 86 13.95 1.15 3.39
N GLN A 87 15.19 0.64 3.28
CA GLN A 87 16.00 0.21 4.44
C GLN A 87 16.44 1.39 5.32
N GLU A 88 16.51 2.61 4.79
CA GLU A 88 16.77 3.79 5.61
C GLU A 88 15.59 4.07 6.56
N TYR A 89 14.37 3.67 6.19
CA TYR A 89 13.19 3.79 7.05
C TYR A 89 12.98 2.57 7.95
N LEU A 90 12.96 1.37 7.35
CA LEU A 90 12.56 0.12 8.02
C LEU A 90 13.75 -0.70 8.54
N GLY A 91 14.98 -0.26 8.29
CA GLY A 91 16.20 -0.98 8.68
C GLY A 91 16.54 -2.13 7.74
N LYS A 92 17.72 -2.73 7.97
CA LYS A 92 18.29 -3.79 7.11
C LYS A 92 17.53 -5.12 7.16
N ASP A 93 16.64 -5.29 8.13
CA ASP A 93 15.82 -6.49 8.26
C ASP A 93 14.53 -6.41 7.42
N MET A 94 14.30 -5.30 6.72
CA MET A 94 13.15 -5.11 5.84
C MET A 94 13.06 -6.22 4.80
N GLU A 95 11.88 -6.85 4.73
CA GLU A 95 11.52 -7.77 3.65
C GLU A 95 10.20 -7.31 3.03
N ILE A 96 10.10 -7.42 1.70
CA ILE A 96 8.94 -6.98 0.95
C ILE A 96 8.20 -8.17 0.36
N SER A 97 6.88 -8.23 0.59
CA SER A 97 5.95 -9.10 -0.12
C SER A 97 5.21 -8.29 -1.16
N PHE A 98 5.36 -8.64 -2.44
CA PHE A 98 4.58 -8.05 -3.51
C PHE A 98 3.34 -8.89 -3.80
N ALA A 99 2.22 -8.21 -4.03
CA ALA A 99 1.03 -8.83 -4.58
C ALA A 99 0.48 -8.02 -5.75
N ALA A 100 -0.20 -8.73 -6.65
CA ALA A 100 -1.01 -8.15 -7.70
C ALA A 100 -2.47 -8.50 -7.45
N VAL A 101 -3.36 -7.52 -7.62
CA VAL A 101 -4.81 -7.70 -7.51
C VAL A 101 -5.49 -7.28 -8.80
N GLY A 102 -6.53 -8.02 -9.17
CA GLY A 102 -7.45 -7.71 -10.27
C GLY A 102 -8.87 -8.15 -9.91
N ASP A 103 -9.66 -8.50 -10.92
CA ASP A 103 -11.10 -8.76 -10.75
C ASP A 103 -11.39 -10.26 -10.71
N ALA A 104 -11.80 -10.79 -9.56
CA ALA A 104 -12.12 -12.21 -9.39
C ALA A 104 -13.35 -12.67 -10.19
N TYR A 105 -14.11 -11.75 -10.77
CA TYR A 105 -15.21 -12.08 -11.67
C TYR A 105 -14.81 -12.13 -13.15
N SER A 106 -13.65 -11.56 -13.51
CA SER A 106 -13.25 -11.36 -14.92
C SER A 106 -11.87 -11.93 -15.26
N ASP A 107 -10.97 -12.00 -14.27
CA ASP A 107 -9.55 -12.35 -14.43
C ASP A 107 -9.27 -13.80 -13.99
N ASN A 108 -8.24 -14.42 -14.57
CA ASN A 108 -7.83 -15.79 -14.22
C ASN A 108 -6.85 -15.83 -13.04
N TYR A 109 -6.15 -14.72 -12.78
CA TYR A 109 -5.21 -14.54 -11.69
C TYR A 109 -5.56 -13.29 -10.86
N PRO A 110 -6.78 -13.26 -10.27
CA PRO A 110 -7.31 -12.08 -9.58
C PRO A 110 -6.57 -11.72 -8.30
N LEU A 111 -5.84 -12.67 -7.72
CA LEU A 111 -4.90 -12.43 -6.64
C LEU A 111 -3.62 -13.23 -6.87
N GLN A 112 -2.49 -12.55 -6.75
CA GLN A 112 -1.17 -13.15 -6.86
C GLN A 112 -0.32 -12.64 -5.71
N VAL A 113 0.37 -13.53 -5.01
CA VAL A 113 1.18 -13.18 -3.84
C VAL A 113 2.57 -13.77 -4.00
N ARG A 114 3.59 -12.95 -3.77
CA ARG A 114 5.00 -13.37 -3.74
C ARG A 114 5.47 -13.45 -2.28
N PRO A 115 6.16 -14.52 -1.86
CA PRO A 115 6.75 -14.59 -0.53
C PRO A 115 7.64 -13.38 -0.24
N PHE A 116 7.75 -13.03 1.04
CA PHE A 116 8.67 -12.01 1.52
C PHE A 116 10.10 -12.30 1.06
N THR A 117 10.77 -11.30 0.50
CA THR A 117 12.19 -11.36 0.14
C THR A 117 12.85 -9.98 0.26
N LYS A 118 14.15 -9.89 0.01
CA LYS A 118 14.94 -8.66 0.05
C LYS A 118 16.09 -8.71 -0.95
N GLY A 119 16.73 -7.57 -1.18
CA GLY A 119 17.82 -7.46 -2.14
C GLY A 119 17.38 -7.78 -3.57
N THR A 120 18.32 -8.29 -4.37
CA THR A 120 18.12 -8.46 -5.82
C THR A 120 17.06 -9.49 -6.20
N GLU A 121 16.69 -10.39 -5.29
CA GLU A 121 15.63 -11.39 -5.51
C GLU A 121 14.24 -10.76 -5.73
N LEU A 122 14.04 -9.52 -5.25
CA LEU A 122 12.79 -8.79 -5.48
C LEU A 122 12.48 -8.63 -6.97
N ALA A 123 13.51 -8.44 -7.80
CA ALA A 123 13.32 -8.30 -9.25
C ALA A 123 12.81 -9.58 -9.89
N ASP A 124 13.19 -10.74 -9.35
CA ASP A 124 12.70 -12.02 -9.84
C ASP A 124 11.27 -12.30 -9.36
N ARG A 125 10.95 -11.96 -8.11
CA ARG A 125 9.57 -12.01 -7.60
C ARG A 125 8.60 -11.17 -8.44
N LEU A 126 9.01 -9.97 -8.87
CA LEU A 126 8.15 -9.12 -9.72
C LEU A 126 7.94 -9.70 -11.13
N LYS A 127 8.98 -10.31 -11.74
CA LYS A 127 8.84 -10.95 -13.06
C LYS A 127 7.91 -12.16 -13.05
N GLU A 128 7.68 -12.77 -11.89
CA GLU A 128 6.76 -13.90 -11.74
C GLU A 128 5.28 -13.48 -11.82
N LEU A 129 4.97 -12.18 -11.68
CA LEU A 129 3.60 -11.66 -11.76
C LEU A 129 3.04 -11.78 -13.19
N VAL A 130 1.82 -12.28 -13.27
CA VAL A 130 1.01 -12.38 -14.48
C VAL A 130 0.16 -11.13 -14.60
N ILE A 131 0.42 -10.30 -15.59
CA ILE A 131 -0.38 -9.09 -15.82
C ILE A 131 -1.36 -9.38 -16.95
N GLU A 132 -2.64 -9.47 -16.61
CA GLU A 132 -3.73 -9.73 -17.56
C GLU A 132 -4.20 -8.45 -18.24
N GLY A 133 -4.05 -7.29 -17.57
CA GLY A 133 -4.58 -6.02 -18.06
C GLY A 133 -6.11 -6.03 -18.22
N GLY A 134 -6.78 -6.95 -17.50
CA GLY A 134 -8.22 -7.10 -17.44
C GLY A 134 -8.86 -6.05 -16.52
N GLY A 135 -9.90 -6.45 -15.80
CA GLY A 135 -10.66 -5.56 -14.92
C GLY A 135 -12.16 -5.54 -15.23
N GLY A 136 -12.92 -5.23 -14.19
CA GLY A 136 -14.39 -5.20 -14.23
C GLY A 136 -14.93 -3.88 -14.75
N GLY A 137 -16.14 -3.90 -15.34
CA GLY A 137 -16.84 -2.66 -15.72
C GLY A 137 -17.47 -1.90 -14.55
N GLN A 138 -17.18 -2.29 -13.30
CA GLN A 138 -17.95 -1.89 -12.11
C GLN A 138 -17.24 -0.90 -11.18
N ILE A 139 -16.03 -0.44 -11.50
CA ILE A 139 -15.21 0.45 -10.65
C ILE A 139 -15.01 -0.18 -9.24
N MET A 140 -14.82 -1.50 -9.22
CA MET A 140 -14.61 -2.33 -8.04
C MET A 140 -13.67 -3.49 -8.40
N GLU A 141 -12.72 -3.76 -7.51
CA GLU A 141 -11.73 -4.83 -7.66
C GLU A 141 -11.59 -5.67 -6.38
N SER A 142 -10.88 -6.80 -6.47
CA SER A 142 -10.86 -7.84 -5.42
C SER A 142 -9.89 -7.56 -4.27
N TYR A 143 -9.80 -6.30 -3.84
CA TYR A 143 -8.95 -5.88 -2.72
C TYR A 143 -9.32 -6.58 -1.40
N ASP A 144 -10.57 -7.00 -1.26
CA ASP A 144 -11.09 -7.75 -0.11
C ASP A 144 -10.49 -9.16 -0.02
N LEU A 145 -10.26 -9.84 -1.15
CA LEU A 145 -9.55 -11.12 -1.19
C LEU A 145 -8.08 -10.95 -0.81
N ALA A 146 -7.44 -9.88 -1.27
CA ALA A 146 -6.08 -9.55 -0.86
C ALA A 146 -6.00 -9.29 0.66
N ALA A 147 -6.96 -8.53 1.20
CA ALA A 147 -7.08 -8.31 2.65
C ALA A 147 -7.30 -9.62 3.42
N MET A 148 -8.13 -10.53 2.90
CA MET A 148 -8.33 -11.85 3.50
C MET A 148 -7.05 -12.67 3.57
N TYR A 149 -6.35 -12.77 2.44
CA TYR A 149 -5.10 -13.52 2.35
C TYR A 149 -4.07 -12.99 3.35
N TYR A 150 -3.79 -11.69 3.35
CA TYR A 150 -2.79 -11.11 4.25
C TYR A 150 -3.18 -11.15 5.72
N SER A 151 -4.48 -11.17 6.02
CA SER A 151 -4.99 -11.35 7.39
C SER A 151 -4.80 -12.79 7.87
N ARG A 152 -5.19 -13.78 7.05
CA ARG A 152 -5.42 -15.17 7.51
C ARG A 152 -4.37 -16.19 7.04
N ASN A 153 -3.65 -15.93 5.96
CA ASN A 153 -2.69 -16.87 5.34
C ASN A 153 -1.22 -16.48 5.54
N VAL A 154 -0.96 -15.38 6.26
CA VAL A 154 0.40 -14.85 6.45
C VAL A 154 0.81 -14.93 7.91
N SER A 155 2.03 -15.38 8.20
CA SER A 155 2.59 -15.41 9.57
C SER A 155 3.83 -14.53 9.70
N MET A 156 3.85 -13.63 10.68
CA MET A 156 4.96 -12.70 10.92
C MET A 156 5.24 -12.58 12.43
N PRO A 157 5.73 -13.64 13.09
CA PRO A 157 5.79 -13.71 14.56
C PRO A 157 6.70 -12.66 15.21
N ASN A 158 7.67 -12.11 14.47
CA ASN A 158 8.63 -11.14 14.98
C ASN A 158 8.35 -9.70 14.53
N ALA A 159 7.28 -9.49 13.73
CA ALA A 159 7.02 -8.20 13.14
C ALA A 159 6.70 -7.14 14.21
N VAL A 160 7.30 -5.97 14.04
CA VAL A 160 7.05 -4.78 14.84
C VAL A 160 6.44 -3.74 13.90
N SER A 161 5.14 -3.48 14.07
CA SER A 161 4.37 -2.54 13.24
C SER A 161 4.50 -2.80 11.73
N PRO A 162 4.08 -3.99 11.24
CA PRO A 162 4.14 -4.29 9.82
C PRO A 162 3.24 -3.36 9.01
N ILE A 163 3.69 -2.97 7.81
CA ILE A 163 3.00 -1.98 6.98
C ILE A 163 2.48 -2.66 5.71
N LEU A 164 1.26 -2.34 5.31
CA LEU A 164 0.65 -2.81 4.07
C LEU A 164 0.11 -1.63 3.27
N ILE A 165 0.50 -1.54 2.00
CA ILE A 165 0.12 -0.46 1.11
C ILE A 165 -0.60 -1.03 -0.10
N PHE A 166 -1.87 -0.67 -0.26
CA PHE A 166 -2.61 -0.82 -1.51
C PHE A 166 -2.27 0.31 -2.46
N ILE A 167 -2.15 0.01 -3.75
CA ILE A 167 -1.98 0.99 -4.82
C ILE A 167 -3.04 0.70 -5.88
N GLY A 168 -3.98 1.61 -6.07
CA GLY A 168 -5.19 1.35 -6.85
C GLY A 168 -6.01 2.58 -7.15
N ASP A 169 -7.00 2.47 -8.04
CA ASP A 169 -7.92 3.55 -8.42
C ASP A 169 -9.41 3.25 -8.20
N GLU A 170 -9.76 2.01 -7.87
CA GLU A 170 -11.15 1.54 -7.72
C GLU A 170 -11.56 1.26 -6.27
N GLY A 171 -12.86 0.97 -6.08
CA GLY A 171 -13.43 0.56 -4.80
C GLY A 171 -13.30 -0.94 -4.54
N LEU A 172 -13.87 -1.40 -3.43
CA LEU A 172 -14.00 -2.82 -3.12
C LEU A 172 -15.46 -3.26 -3.26
N TYR A 173 -15.67 -4.55 -3.50
CA TYR A 173 -16.99 -5.16 -3.31
C TYR A 173 -17.45 -5.02 -1.85
N ASP A 174 -18.77 -4.94 -1.60
CA ASP A 174 -19.31 -4.78 -0.24
C ASP A 174 -19.10 -6.03 0.64
N PHE A 175 -19.00 -7.20 0.02
CA PHE A 175 -18.92 -8.50 0.68
C PHE A 175 -17.96 -9.43 -0.02
N VAL A 176 -17.27 -10.24 0.77
CA VAL A 176 -16.41 -11.29 0.24
C VAL A 176 -17.28 -12.44 -0.26
N ASP A 177 -17.06 -12.83 -1.52
CA ASP A 177 -17.70 -14.01 -2.09
C ASP A 177 -17.16 -15.30 -1.46
N LYS A 178 -18.06 -16.23 -1.15
CA LYS A 178 -17.71 -17.46 -0.42
C LYS A 178 -16.87 -18.42 -1.24
N ASP A 179 -17.22 -18.55 -2.51
CA ASP A 179 -16.55 -19.48 -3.40
C ASP A 179 -15.18 -18.91 -3.75
N GLN A 180 -15.08 -17.60 -4.01
CA GLN A 180 -13.79 -16.92 -4.18
C GLN A 180 -12.90 -17.01 -2.92
N ALA A 181 -13.43 -16.78 -1.71
CA ALA A 181 -12.67 -16.92 -0.47
C ALA A 181 -12.08 -18.34 -0.32
N LYS A 182 -12.84 -19.36 -0.69
CA LYS A 182 -12.42 -20.75 -0.61
C LYS A 182 -11.42 -21.11 -1.71
N ASP A 183 -11.71 -20.75 -2.95
CA ASP A 183 -10.94 -21.18 -4.12
C ASP A 183 -9.63 -20.40 -4.25
N ILE A 184 -9.63 -19.12 -3.88
CA ILE A 184 -8.46 -18.23 -3.98
C ILE A 184 -7.68 -18.23 -2.66
N CYS A 185 -8.32 -17.97 -1.53
CA CYS A 185 -7.62 -17.84 -0.25
C CYS A 185 -7.56 -19.15 0.56
N GLY A 186 -8.26 -20.21 0.15
CA GLY A 186 -8.36 -21.44 0.94
C GLY A 186 -9.17 -21.26 2.23
N GLN A 187 -9.97 -20.19 2.34
CA GLN A 187 -10.68 -19.81 3.56
C GLN A 187 -12.17 -20.17 3.47
N ASN A 188 -12.67 -20.92 4.44
CA ASN A 188 -14.10 -21.16 4.56
C ASN A 188 -14.71 -20.04 5.41
N ILE A 189 -15.59 -19.23 4.81
CA ILE A 189 -16.32 -18.19 5.55
C ILE A 189 -17.74 -18.67 5.89
N GLU A 190 -18.08 -18.55 7.17
CA GLU A 190 -19.45 -18.79 7.65
C GLU A 190 -20.26 -17.49 7.54
N GLY A 191 -21.49 -17.58 7.01
CA GLY A 191 -22.35 -16.41 6.88
C GLY A 191 -21.85 -15.38 5.84
N ARG A 192 -22.27 -14.12 6.01
CA ARG A 192 -21.94 -13.02 5.10
C ARG A 192 -20.84 -12.18 5.74
N LEU A 193 -19.64 -12.18 5.15
CA LEU A 193 -18.51 -11.37 5.60
C LEU A 193 -18.44 -10.09 4.77
N SER A 194 -18.57 -8.93 5.41
CA SER A 194 -18.42 -7.65 4.72
C SER A 194 -16.94 -7.33 4.50
N SER A 195 -16.63 -6.61 3.43
CA SER A 195 -15.27 -6.16 3.16
C SER A 195 -14.77 -5.18 4.23
N ASN A 196 -15.68 -4.43 4.88
CA ASN A 196 -15.33 -3.63 6.05
C ASN A 196 -14.80 -4.48 7.22
N GLN A 197 -15.49 -5.58 7.55
CA GLN A 197 -14.98 -6.52 8.56
C GLN A 197 -13.64 -7.12 8.13
N MET A 198 -13.47 -7.43 6.84
CA MET A 198 -12.22 -7.98 6.33
C MET A 198 -11.05 -6.99 6.42
N LEU A 199 -11.28 -5.70 6.11
CA LEU A 199 -10.27 -4.65 6.25
C LEU A 199 -9.98 -4.34 7.73
N SER A 200 -10.99 -4.40 8.61
CA SER A 200 -10.79 -4.27 10.05
C SER A 200 -9.90 -5.38 10.61
N GLU A 201 -10.10 -6.64 10.18
CA GLU A 201 -9.21 -7.75 10.51
C GLU A 201 -7.77 -7.49 10.03
N LEU A 202 -7.61 -6.92 8.83
CA LEU A 202 -6.30 -6.58 8.29
C LEU A 202 -5.61 -5.48 9.11
N GLN A 203 -6.35 -4.43 9.48
CA GLN A 203 -5.84 -3.32 10.29
C GLN A 203 -5.44 -3.73 11.71
N ASN A 204 -6.00 -4.82 12.25
CA ASN A 204 -5.53 -5.38 13.54
C ASN A 204 -4.12 -5.98 13.44
N LYS A 205 -3.64 -6.23 12.22
CA LYS A 205 -2.36 -6.90 11.96
C LYS A 205 -1.34 -5.99 11.29
N TYR A 206 -1.77 -5.01 10.50
CA TYR A 206 -0.91 -4.08 9.78
C TYR A 206 -1.35 -2.63 9.97
N SER A 207 -0.42 -1.69 9.85
CA SER A 207 -0.75 -0.33 9.44
C SER A 207 -1.07 -0.34 7.94
N VAL A 208 -2.35 -0.13 7.59
CA VAL A 208 -2.85 -0.26 6.22
C VAL A 208 -3.00 1.11 5.57
N TYR A 209 -2.50 1.26 4.35
CA TYR A 209 -2.60 2.49 3.57
C TYR A 209 -3.11 2.25 2.17
N LEU A 210 -3.70 3.29 1.58
CA LEU A 210 -4.01 3.34 0.15
C LEU A 210 -3.24 4.50 -0.52
N VAL A 211 -2.43 4.18 -1.52
CA VAL A 211 -1.98 5.17 -2.52
C VAL A 211 -2.96 5.16 -3.67
N ARG A 212 -3.85 6.14 -3.68
CA ARG A 212 -4.97 6.21 -4.61
C ARG A 212 -4.58 6.94 -5.88
N LYS A 213 -4.69 6.26 -7.01
CA LYS A 213 -4.71 6.87 -8.34
C LYS A 213 -6.12 7.41 -8.63
N PRO A 214 -6.29 8.66 -9.10
CA PRO A 214 -7.58 9.10 -9.62
C PRO A 214 -8.01 8.28 -10.84
N TYR A 215 -9.24 7.79 -10.84
CA TYR A 215 -9.82 7.00 -11.93
C TYR A 215 -10.05 7.89 -13.16
N ASN A 216 -10.66 9.06 -12.97
CA ASN A 216 -10.89 10.05 -14.01
C ASN A 216 -10.27 11.39 -13.63
N VAL A 217 -9.20 11.78 -14.34
CA VAL A 217 -8.63 13.13 -14.18
C VAL A 217 -9.56 14.12 -14.89
N SER A 218 -10.52 14.68 -14.15
CA SER A 218 -11.31 15.81 -14.66
C SER A 218 -10.39 17.04 -14.80
N SER A 219 -10.64 17.88 -15.78
CA SER A 219 -9.88 19.12 -15.99
C SER A 219 -9.99 20.05 -14.77
N GLY A 220 -9.00 20.02 -13.87
CA GLY A 220 -8.92 20.85 -12.65
C GLY A 220 -8.72 20.05 -11.36
N ASP A 221 -8.61 20.73 -10.21
CA ASP A 221 -8.46 20.11 -8.88
C ASP A 221 -9.73 19.38 -8.36
N SER A 222 -10.74 19.18 -9.20
CA SER A 222 -12.02 18.58 -8.80
C SER A 222 -12.09 17.10 -9.15
N MET A 223 -12.35 16.28 -8.14
CA MET A 223 -12.60 14.84 -8.31
C MET A 223 -13.90 14.58 -9.06
N SER A 224 -13.88 13.58 -9.95
CA SER A 224 -15.09 13.06 -10.59
C SER A 224 -16.09 12.51 -9.57
N SER A 225 -17.33 12.26 -9.98
CA SER A 225 -18.35 11.69 -9.08
C SER A 225 -17.99 10.26 -8.67
N GLU A 226 -17.38 9.51 -9.58
CA GLU A 226 -16.85 8.16 -9.38
C GLU A 226 -15.69 8.19 -8.36
N ASP A 227 -14.72 9.08 -8.57
CA ASP A 227 -13.59 9.25 -7.65
C ASP A 227 -14.02 9.63 -6.24
N LYS A 228 -15.04 10.48 -6.10
CA LYS A 228 -15.59 10.85 -4.79
C LYS A 228 -16.21 9.66 -4.07
N LYS A 229 -16.90 8.77 -4.81
CA LYS A 229 -17.50 7.55 -4.23
C LYS A 229 -16.43 6.57 -3.78
N VAL A 230 -15.43 6.32 -4.64
CA VAL A 230 -14.29 5.45 -4.30
C VAL A 230 -13.56 5.99 -3.08
N TYR A 231 -13.22 7.28 -3.07
CA TYR A 231 -12.57 7.91 -1.92
C TYR A 231 -13.42 7.81 -0.65
N ALA A 232 -14.71 8.14 -0.71
CA ALA A 232 -15.58 8.06 0.47
C ALA A 232 -15.72 6.62 1.00
N GLN A 233 -15.72 5.62 0.12
CA GLN A 233 -15.71 4.21 0.52
C GLN A 233 -14.42 3.88 1.28
N TRP A 234 -13.25 4.17 0.69
CA TRP A 234 -11.97 3.93 1.35
C TRP A 234 -11.78 4.73 2.63
N GLU A 235 -12.24 5.99 2.68
CA GLU A 235 -12.20 6.83 3.88
C GLU A 235 -13.03 6.23 5.01
N GLY A 236 -14.19 5.66 4.69
CA GLY A 236 -15.02 4.94 5.66
C GLY A 236 -14.41 3.63 6.15
N LEU A 237 -13.44 3.06 5.41
CA LEU A 237 -12.75 1.80 5.75
C LEU A 237 -11.45 2.03 6.51
N LEU A 238 -10.62 2.96 6.04
CA LEU A 238 -9.26 3.17 6.55
C LEU A 238 -9.11 4.44 7.39
N GLY A 239 -9.99 5.43 7.22
CA GLY A 239 -9.77 6.79 7.67
C GLY A 239 -9.01 7.64 6.65
N ALA A 240 -9.26 8.95 6.65
CA ALA A 240 -8.64 9.89 5.73
C ALA A 240 -7.10 9.94 5.88
N ASP A 241 -6.61 9.74 7.10
CA ASP A 241 -5.19 9.74 7.46
C ASP A 241 -4.45 8.46 7.05
N HIS A 242 -5.13 7.54 6.36
CA HIS A 242 -4.55 6.35 5.75
C HIS A 242 -4.65 6.37 4.21
N ILE A 243 -5.09 7.48 3.60
CA ILE A 243 -5.25 7.62 2.15
C ILE A 243 -4.33 8.69 1.59
N CYS A 244 -3.53 8.31 0.59
CA CYS A 244 -2.65 9.19 -0.17
C CYS A 244 -3.16 9.37 -1.59
N ASN A 245 -3.82 10.49 -1.90
CA ASN A 245 -4.25 10.78 -3.27
C ASN A 245 -3.06 11.24 -4.12
N LEU A 246 -2.66 10.45 -5.11
CA LEU A 246 -1.49 10.72 -5.97
C LEU A 246 -1.92 10.80 -7.45
N PRO A 247 -1.78 11.97 -8.11
CA PRO A 247 -2.32 12.18 -9.46
C PRO A 247 -1.51 11.51 -10.58
N GLU A 248 -0.25 11.13 -10.32
CA GLU A 248 0.64 10.55 -11.32
C GLU A 248 1.53 9.46 -10.73
N ALA A 249 1.74 8.38 -11.49
CA ALA A 249 2.55 7.23 -11.08
C ALA A 249 3.99 7.61 -10.75
N GLY A 250 4.47 8.69 -11.38
CA GLY A 250 5.83 9.15 -11.32
C GLY A 250 6.37 9.30 -9.91
N ARG A 251 5.56 9.52 -8.87
CA ARG A 251 6.01 9.75 -7.48
C ARG A 251 5.50 8.70 -6.47
N VAL A 252 5.01 7.55 -6.94
CA VAL A 252 4.46 6.49 -6.07
C VAL A 252 5.44 6.01 -4.99
N VAL A 253 6.69 5.77 -5.35
CA VAL A 253 7.74 5.34 -4.41
C VAL A 253 8.05 6.42 -3.37
N ASP A 254 7.94 7.70 -3.73
CA ASP A 254 8.17 8.79 -2.76
C ASP A 254 7.03 8.88 -1.75
N VAL A 255 5.80 8.63 -2.19
CA VAL A 255 4.64 8.56 -1.28
C VAL A 255 4.78 7.36 -0.35
N ILE A 256 5.24 6.20 -0.85
CA ILE A 256 5.58 5.05 -0.01
C ILE A 256 6.60 5.46 1.06
N PHE A 257 7.72 6.09 0.69
CA PHE A 257 8.70 6.55 1.68
C PHE A 257 8.14 7.58 2.65
N GLY A 258 7.25 8.47 2.19
CA GLY A 258 6.56 9.39 3.08
C GLY A 258 5.71 8.69 4.13
N ILE A 259 4.99 7.62 3.75
CA ILE A 259 4.25 6.76 4.68
C ILE A 259 5.23 6.11 5.67
N LEU A 260 6.28 5.45 5.17
CA LEU A 260 7.29 4.80 6.03
C LEU A 260 7.96 5.80 6.98
N ALA A 261 8.26 7.00 6.51
CA ALA A 261 8.88 8.06 7.30
C ALA A 261 7.98 8.55 8.44
N LYS A 262 6.66 8.62 8.23
CA LYS A 262 5.74 8.98 9.29
C LYS A 262 5.56 7.85 10.32
N GLU A 263 5.45 6.61 9.86
CA GLU A 263 5.36 5.44 10.74
C GLU A 263 6.63 5.24 11.60
N THR A 264 7.79 5.55 11.03
CA THR A 264 9.09 5.37 11.70
C THR A 264 9.63 6.64 12.39
N GLY A 265 8.92 7.76 12.29
CA GLY A 265 9.35 9.05 12.85
C GLY A 265 10.54 9.70 12.12
N ARG A 266 10.89 9.23 10.92
CA ARG A 266 12.02 9.72 10.10
C ARG A 266 11.64 10.82 9.10
N VAL A 267 10.68 11.66 9.46
CA VAL A 267 10.10 12.69 8.58
C VAL A 267 11.15 13.71 8.11
N ASP A 268 12.09 14.12 8.98
CA ASP A 268 13.11 15.11 8.60
C ASP A 268 14.12 14.57 7.59
N TYR A 269 14.48 13.28 7.72
CA TYR A 269 15.32 12.60 6.74
C TYR A 269 14.62 12.55 5.38
N PHE A 270 13.36 12.12 5.35
CA PHE A 270 12.54 12.07 4.13
C PHE A 270 12.45 13.42 3.43
N LYS A 271 12.21 14.51 4.18
CA LYS A 271 12.15 15.86 3.60
C LYS A 271 13.47 16.26 2.94
N GLY A 272 14.59 16.06 3.64
CA GLY A 272 15.91 16.39 3.12
C GLY A 272 16.27 15.59 1.87
N GLU A 273 15.96 14.30 1.87
CA GLU A 273 16.14 13.41 0.72
C GLU A 273 15.29 13.88 -0.47
N LEU A 274 13.97 14.01 -0.28
CA LEU A 274 13.02 14.36 -1.32
C LEU A 274 13.33 15.72 -1.97
N GLU A 275 13.58 16.74 -1.15
CA GLU A 275 13.89 18.10 -1.61
C GLU A 275 15.25 18.19 -2.30
N GLY A 276 16.19 17.31 -1.94
CA GLY A 276 17.51 17.24 -2.55
C GLY A 276 17.50 16.71 -3.99
N ARG A 277 16.60 15.77 -4.31
CA ARG A 277 16.56 15.11 -5.64
C ARG A 277 15.41 15.52 -6.55
N GLN A 278 14.29 16.01 -6.02
CA GLN A 278 13.09 16.31 -6.79
C GLN A 278 12.94 17.79 -7.11
N LYS A 279 12.30 18.08 -8.25
CA LYS A 279 11.96 19.46 -8.59
C LYS A 279 10.89 19.99 -7.62
N PRO A 280 10.83 21.31 -7.37
CA PRO A 280 9.87 21.89 -6.43
C PRO A 280 8.40 21.51 -6.69
N ASN A 281 7.99 21.38 -7.95
CA ASN A 281 6.63 20.96 -8.29
C ASN A 281 6.35 19.49 -7.93
N GLN A 282 7.36 18.63 -8.06
CA GLN A 282 7.26 17.21 -7.71
C GLN A 282 7.22 17.01 -6.18
N VAL A 283 8.06 17.76 -5.44
CA VAL A 283 8.01 17.81 -3.97
C VAL A 283 6.60 18.22 -3.51
N LYS A 284 6.05 19.28 -4.11
CA LYS A 284 4.69 19.75 -3.81
C LYS A 284 3.64 18.67 -4.04
N THR A 285 3.74 17.89 -5.12
CA THR A 285 2.82 16.76 -5.38
C THR A 285 2.88 15.74 -4.26
N VAL A 286 4.08 15.31 -3.87
CA VAL A 286 4.29 14.33 -2.79
C VAL A 286 3.76 14.84 -1.45
N TYR A 287 4.06 16.08 -1.07
CA TYR A 287 3.55 16.68 0.17
C TYR A 287 2.03 16.84 0.16
N LYS A 288 1.42 17.17 -0.99
CA LYS A 288 -0.04 17.22 -1.11
C LYS A 288 -0.65 15.83 -0.90
N SER A 289 -0.04 14.78 -1.47
CA SER A 289 -0.49 13.39 -1.31
C SER A 289 -0.38 12.88 0.13
N LEU A 290 0.62 13.33 0.89
CA LEU A 290 0.89 12.91 2.27
C LEU A 290 0.25 13.80 3.33
N HIS A 291 -0.50 14.83 2.93
CA HIS A 291 -0.98 15.88 3.83
C HIS A 291 -1.75 15.31 5.01
N ASP A 292 -2.71 14.44 4.75
CA ASP A 292 -3.65 13.93 5.75
C ASP A 292 -3.07 12.79 6.59
N VAL A 293 -1.98 12.16 6.14
CA VAL A 293 -1.42 10.98 6.78
C VAL A 293 -0.96 11.26 8.22
N HIS A 294 -1.49 10.54 9.21
CA HIS A 294 -1.32 10.80 10.64
C HIS A 294 -1.64 12.23 11.12
N LEU A 295 -2.47 12.99 10.40
CA LEU A 295 -3.10 14.15 11.02
C LEU A 295 -4.05 13.62 12.10
N LEU A 296 -3.88 14.08 13.33
CA LEU A 296 -4.88 13.84 14.37
C LEU A 296 -6.22 14.37 13.85
N PRO A 297 -7.33 13.61 13.93
CA PRO A 297 -8.62 14.12 13.51
C PRO A 297 -8.88 15.40 14.29
N ASP A 298 -9.08 16.50 13.56
CA ASP A 298 -9.41 17.79 14.13
C ASP A 298 -10.52 17.57 15.16
N LYS A 299 -10.26 17.97 16.41
CA LYS A 299 -11.20 17.88 17.53
C LYS A 299 -12.61 18.13 16.99
N ILE A 300 -13.47 17.12 17.10
CA ILE A 300 -14.90 17.24 16.84
C ILE A 300 -15.35 18.57 17.46
N LYS A 301 -15.61 19.57 16.61
CA LYS A 301 -16.26 20.83 17.02
C LYS A 301 -17.73 20.52 17.29
N GLY A 302 -17.97 19.68 18.28
CA GLY A 302 -19.26 19.40 18.89
C GLY A 302 -19.38 20.26 20.13
N LYS A 303 -20.46 21.03 20.20
CA LYS A 303 -20.90 21.75 21.39
C LYS A 303 -20.98 20.77 22.59
N ASP A 304 -20.73 21.32 23.77
CA ASP A 304 -20.70 20.66 25.09
C ASP A 304 -19.45 19.86 25.42
N ALA A 305 -18.34 20.59 25.58
CA ALA A 305 -17.22 20.13 26.39
C ALA A 305 -17.67 20.01 27.86
N GLY A 306 -18.06 18.80 28.24
CA GLY A 306 -18.20 18.40 29.65
C GLY A 306 -16.90 18.71 30.39
N LYS A 307 -17.03 19.44 31.51
CA LYS A 307 -15.92 19.88 32.35
C LYS A 307 -15.06 18.69 32.75
N SER A 308 -13.77 18.76 32.43
CA SER A 308 -12.75 17.84 32.93
C SER A 308 -12.73 17.86 34.46
N VAL A 309 -13.03 16.71 35.09
CA VAL A 309 -12.93 16.49 36.53
C VAL A 309 -11.51 16.05 36.85
N MET A 310 -10.55 16.98 36.77
CA MET A 310 -9.22 16.83 37.35
C MET A 310 -8.68 18.19 37.82
N GLN A 311 -9.36 18.75 38.82
CA GLN A 311 -8.74 19.60 39.83
C GLN A 311 -9.44 19.29 41.15
N ARG A 312 -8.82 18.41 41.94
CA ARG A 312 -9.02 18.33 43.39
C ARG A 312 -7.71 18.78 44.02
N ASP A 313 -7.75 20.02 44.49
CA ASP A 313 -7.14 20.56 45.71
C ASP A 313 -5.81 19.96 46.16
N GLY A 314 -4.73 20.65 45.80
CA GLY A 314 -3.42 20.51 46.40
C GLY A 314 -2.88 21.87 46.80
N ASN A 315 -3.43 22.47 47.85
CA ASN A 315 -2.71 23.39 48.74
C ASN A 315 -3.60 23.82 49.92
N GLU A 316 -3.39 23.21 51.09
CA GLU A 316 -3.61 23.92 52.34
C GLU A 316 -2.49 23.57 53.32
N GLU A 317 -1.94 24.62 53.91
CA GLU A 317 -0.62 24.72 54.52
C GLU A 317 -0.47 23.92 55.81
N LEU A 318 0.63 23.15 55.89
CA LEU A 318 1.24 22.73 57.14
C LEU A 318 2.39 23.69 57.45
N SER A 319 2.17 24.67 58.33
CA SER A 319 3.08 24.97 59.46
C SER A 319 2.65 26.22 60.24
N LYS A 320 2.22 26.04 61.49
CA LYS A 320 2.95 26.52 62.67
C LYS A 320 2.27 26.06 63.96
N SER A 321 3.12 25.71 64.90
CA SER A 321 2.84 25.00 66.14
C SER A 321 2.55 25.92 67.32
N LEU A 322 1.88 25.33 68.32
CA LEU A 322 2.13 25.44 69.77
C LEU A 322 1.92 26.80 70.46
N ILE A 323 1.03 26.71 71.45
CA ILE A 323 0.66 27.63 72.55
C ILE A 323 -0.46 28.62 72.21
#